data_AF-A0A514L915-F1
#
_entry.id   AF-A0A514L915-F1
#
_cell.length_a   1.000
_cell.length_b   1.000
_cell.length_c   1.000
_cell.angle_alpha   90.00
_cell.angle_beta   90.00
_cell.angle_gamma   90.00
#
_symmetry.space_group_name_H-M   'P 1'
#
loop_
_entity.id
_entity.type
_entity.pdbx_description
1 polymer ?
#
loop_
_entity_poly.entity_id
_entity_poly.type
_entity_poly.pdbx_seq_one_letter_code
_entity_poly.pdbx_strand_id
1 'polypeptide(L)'
;MSRVAVLTVLLASLIVISSTGSVFGAQMDARINPNNETSPFKMNYQKTVFIEYPNGGQLFDVLRGQEWTVEGTADSSDPGVRNLMKQLNDKIKADGSQAHISDLNVSYDIHLKARNINTSVDYRVILEGTLSNYVITKDSQKTLIDLGWRGLTATDEVVIDGHELNFPINILLEMEPEAADFFVGTEAEDVLHRNLIDANFILEQPLTNWHFLFDPTGINVDAGTFGLSEEISGYVVSSWTMGESSLREGRQVERVFEAEVMADQLYVVRSVQSSDQGNLYAIGFGALDVFDGVEIAGVTPTPPEDYATTSTGDFPVMIIYGMAAIAAIAGGAFFMFSNRALKNTKEGQQGIDPSRLVGYQTSSSSGGYQTNRGEAQLADESNYQQTRSVYDDSSNSTPPPQAATPTTEEEAACGCAASAEMGSECDCAMQGACLCDATCHCSADICKEQVNSMS
;
A
#
# COMPACT_ATOMS: atom_id res chain seq x y z
N MET A 1 49.56 8.83 26.27
CA MET A 1 48.18 9.25 25.96
C MET A 1 47.29 8.94 27.16
N SER A 2 46.21 9.70 27.38
CA SER A 2 45.40 9.58 28.62
C SER A 2 44.53 8.32 28.62
N ARG A 3 44.26 7.76 29.81
CA ARG A 3 43.25 6.69 30.00
C ARG A 3 41.87 7.12 29.50
N VAL A 4 41.55 8.42 29.57
CA VAL A 4 40.31 8.98 29.01
C VAL A 4 40.21 8.71 27.52
N ALA A 5 41.27 9.01 26.74
CA ALA A 5 41.25 8.80 25.29
C ALA A 5 41.11 7.32 24.88
N VAL A 6 41.71 6.40 25.65
CA VAL A 6 41.51 4.96 25.45
C VAL A 6 40.05 4.57 25.72
N LEU A 7 39.42 5.15 26.75
CA LEU A 7 38.01 4.93 27.04
C LEU A 7 37.08 5.54 25.97
N THR A 8 37.38 6.75 25.47
CA THR A 8 36.59 7.40 24.40
C THR A 8 36.68 6.62 23.09
N VAL A 9 37.87 6.13 22.71
CA VAL A 9 38.04 5.28 21.52
C VAL A 9 37.30 3.95 21.70
N LEU A 10 37.40 3.31 22.87
CA LEU A 10 36.65 2.07 23.16
C LEU A 10 35.14 2.29 23.10
N LEU A 11 34.62 3.39 23.67
CA LEU A 11 33.19 3.67 23.68
C LEU A 11 32.67 4.03 22.28
N ALA A 12 33.43 4.79 21.49
CA ALA A 12 33.12 5.07 20.09
C ALA A 12 33.13 3.79 19.24
N SER A 13 34.13 2.91 19.40
CA SER A 13 34.16 1.62 18.71
C SER A 13 33.04 0.68 19.18
N LEU A 14 32.63 0.73 20.45
CA LEU A 14 31.52 -0.08 20.95
C LEU A 14 30.17 0.37 20.33
N ILE A 15 29.98 1.68 20.15
CA ILE A 15 28.81 2.24 19.45
C ILE A 15 28.81 1.78 17.98
N VAL A 16 29.95 1.87 17.29
CA VAL A 16 30.10 1.43 15.88
C VAL A 16 29.94 -0.10 15.71
N ILE A 17 30.16 -0.90 16.75
CA ILE A 17 29.95 -2.36 16.73
C ILE A 17 28.49 -2.74 17.01
N SER A 18 27.64 -1.80 17.45
CA SER A 18 26.23 -2.06 17.82
C SER A 18 25.20 -1.85 16.72
N SER A 19 25.61 -1.43 15.51
CA SER A 19 24.72 -1.24 14.36
C SER A 19 24.36 -2.54 13.63
N THR A 20 24.13 -3.64 14.36
CA THR A 20 23.17 -4.64 13.90
C THR A 20 21.79 -4.02 14.04
N GLY A 21 21.38 -3.27 13.03
CA GLY A 21 20.00 -2.77 12.95
C GLY A 21 19.04 -3.95 13.08
N SER A 22 17.95 -3.76 13.82
CA SER A 22 16.81 -4.67 13.72
C SER A 22 16.33 -4.62 12.26
N VAL A 23 16.53 -5.71 11.52
CA VAL A 23 16.35 -5.81 10.06
C VAL A 23 14.86 -5.83 9.74
N PHE A 24 14.16 -4.75 10.04
CA PHE A 24 12.73 -4.59 9.84
C PHE A 24 12.35 -4.86 8.37
N GLY A 25 11.10 -5.24 8.14
CA GLY A 25 10.55 -5.26 6.80
C GLY A 25 10.25 -3.85 6.28
N ALA A 26 9.20 -3.70 5.50
CA ALA A 26 8.65 -2.38 5.20
C ALA A 26 8.06 -1.75 6.49
N GLN A 27 8.38 -0.49 6.77
CA GLN A 27 7.85 0.28 7.89
C GLN A 27 7.16 1.54 7.37
N MET A 28 5.86 1.68 7.64
CA MET A 28 5.08 2.86 7.29
C MET A 28 4.91 3.82 8.48
N ASP A 29 5.05 5.13 8.24
CA ASP A 29 4.52 6.22 9.07
C ASP A 29 3.79 7.18 8.13
N ALA A 30 2.49 7.41 8.35
CA ALA A 30 1.68 8.30 7.53
C ALA A 30 0.69 9.11 8.36
N ARG A 31 0.51 10.39 8.02
CA ARG A 31 -0.27 11.35 8.83
C ARG A 31 -1.31 12.03 7.96
N ILE A 32 -2.48 11.42 7.89
CA ILE A 32 -3.59 11.86 7.07
C ILE A 32 -4.31 13.04 7.74
N ASN A 33 -4.36 14.17 7.07
CA ASN A 33 -5.14 15.35 7.47
C ASN A 33 -6.31 15.57 6.49
N PRO A 34 -7.54 15.09 6.78
CA PRO A 34 -8.70 15.25 5.90
C PRO A 34 -9.15 16.69 5.66
N ASN A 35 -8.45 17.70 6.20
CA ASN A 35 -8.68 19.12 5.95
C ASN A 35 -7.69 19.75 4.95
N ASN A 36 -6.63 19.03 4.58
CA ASN A 36 -5.66 19.44 3.56
C ASN A 36 -5.89 18.66 2.24
N GLU A 37 -5.45 19.22 1.11
CA GLU A 37 -5.43 18.51 -0.17
C GLU A 37 -4.34 17.41 -0.23
N THR A 38 -3.33 17.54 0.65
CA THR A 38 -2.14 16.68 0.72
C THR A 38 -1.83 16.22 2.15
N SER A 39 -1.08 15.14 2.31
CA SER A 39 -0.62 14.58 3.59
C SER A 39 0.76 13.91 3.42
N PRO A 40 1.68 14.02 4.40
CA PRO A 40 2.98 13.38 4.33
C PRO A 40 2.92 11.88 4.62
N PHE A 41 3.81 11.12 3.99
CA PHE A 41 4.09 9.72 4.32
C PHE A 41 5.59 9.42 4.29
N LYS A 42 5.97 8.38 5.02
CA LYS A 42 7.30 7.77 5.03
C LYS A 42 7.16 6.26 4.93
N MET A 43 8.00 5.64 4.09
CA MET A 43 8.15 4.19 4.00
C MET A 43 9.64 3.82 4.05
N ASN A 44 10.02 2.92 4.94
CA ASN A 44 11.41 2.47 5.14
C ASN A 44 11.49 0.96 4.91
N TYR A 45 12.21 0.55 3.87
CA TYR A 45 12.40 -0.85 3.49
C TYR A 45 13.81 -1.28 3.86
N GLN A 46 13.92 -2.39 4.58
CA GLN A 46 15.20 -3.00 4.93
C GLN A 46 15.24 -4.49 4.56
N LYS A 47 16.47 -4.97 4.33
CA LYS A 47 16.80 -6.36 4.00
C LYS A 47 18.26 -6.60 4.29
N THR A 48 18.60 -7.77 4.84
CA THR A 48 19.98 -8.24 4.89
C THR A 48 20.12 -9.50 4.06
N VAL A 49 21.05 -9.50 3.13
CA VAL A 49 21.52 -10.70 2.43
C VAL A 49 22.75 -11.23 3.18
N PHE A 50 22.74 -12.51 3.51
CA PHE A 50 23.91 -13.25 3.96
C PHE A 50 24.40 -14.16 2.83
N ILE A 51 25.69 -14.05 2.51
CA ILE A 51 26.40 -14.96 1.60
C ILE A 51 27.33 -15.79 2.49
N GLU A 52 27.01 -17.07 2.70
CA GLU A 52 27.66 -17.93 3.69
C GLU A 52 28.58 -18.95 3.04
N TYR A 53 29.83 -18.99 3.52
CA TYR A 53 30.92 -19.82 3.01
C TYR A 53 31.69 -20.49 4.18
N PRO A 54 31.02 -21.31 5.01
CA PRO A 54 31.57 -21.80 6.29
C PRO A 54 32.85 -22.64 6.16
N ASN A 55 33.16 -23.16 4.96
CA ASN A 55 34.36 -23.95 4.66
C ASN A 55 35.43 -23.17 3.87
N GLY A 56 35.24 -21.88 3.59
CA GLY A 56 36.05 -21.11 2.65
C GLY A 56 35.78 -21.49 1.19
N GLY A 57 36.79 -21.43 0.32
CA GLY A 57 36.67 -21.66 -1.13
C GLY A 57 36.74 -20.37 -1.95
N GLN A 58 36.49 -20.44 -3.25
CA GLN A 58 36.71 -19.32 -4.17
C GLN A 58 35.86 -18.08 -3.85
N LEU A 59 34.56 -18.25 -3.54
CA LEU A 59 33.69 -17.12 -3.17
C LEU A 59 34.17 -16.40 -1.90
N PHE A 60 34.77 -17.12 -0.96
CA PHE A 60 35.44 -16.52 0.20
C PHE A 60 36.72 -15.78 -0.22
N ASP A 61 37.57 -16.38 -1.06
CA ASP A 61 38.83 -15.74 -1.48
C ASP A 61 38.61 -14.44 -2.30
N VAL A 62 37.50 -14.36 -3.06
CA VAL A 62 37.02 -13.12 -3.72
C VAL A 62 36.55 -12.09 -2.69
N LEU A 63 35.60 -12.43 -1.82
CA LEU A 63 34.98 -11.47 -0.90
C LEU A 63 35.86 -11.10 0.31
N ARG A 64 36.88 -11.89 0.68
CA ARG A 64 37.64 -11.72 1.93
C ARG A 64 38.39 -10.38 1.97
N GLY A 65 37.84 -9.46 2.75
CA GLY A 65 38.41 -8.15 3.03
C GLY A 65 37.67 -7.01 2.33
N GLN A 66 36.65 -7.32 1.53
CA GLN A 66 35.75 -6.34 0.94
C GLN A 66 34.88 -5.71 2.04
N GLU A 67 34.87 -4.38 2.06
CA GLU A 67 33.99 -3.57 2.89
C GLU A 67 33.73 -2.24 2.17
N TRP A 68 32.47 -1.96 1.84
CA TRP A 68 32.07 -0.73 1.14
C TRP A 68 30.66 -0.29 1.53
N THR A 69 30.34 0.97 1.19
CA THR A 69 29.01 1.56 1.36
C THR A 69 28.67 2.34 0.09
N VAL A 70 27.44 2.17 -0.39
CA VAL A 70 26.84 2.94 -1.48
C VAL A 70 25.63 3.66 -0.89
N GLU A 71 25.77 4.97 -0.68
CA GLU A 71 24.77 5.85 -0.05
C GLU A 71 24.44 7.04 -0.96
N GLY A 72 23.21 7.55 -0.89
CA GLY A 72 22.78 8.68 -1.71
C GLY A 72 21.35 9.15 -1.44
N THR A 73 21.00 10.30 -2.01
CA THR A 73 19.70 10.96 -1.83
C THR A 73 19.27 11.68 -3.10
N ALA A 74 18.06 11.39 -3.60
CA ALA A 74 17.51 11.99 -4.82
C ALA A 74 16.06 12.47 -4.60
N ASP A 75 15.68 13.54 -5.29
CA ASP A 75 14.34 14.15 -5.25
C ASP A 75 13.58 13.97 -6.57
N SER A 76 12.35 14.51 -6.65
CA SER A 76 11.51 14.42 -7.85
C SER A 76 12.04 15.15 -9.09
N SER A 77 13.22 15.79 -9.05
CA SER A 77 13.95 16.24 -10.24
C SER A 77 14.69 15.12 -10.95
N ASP A 78 15.07 14.04 -10.26
CA ASP A 78 15.78 12.89 -10.83
C ASP A 78 14.86 12.06 -11.78
N PRO A 79 15.35 11.52 -12.92
CA PRO A 79 14.53 10.68 -13.80
C PRO A 79 14.13 9.33 -13.19
N GLY A 80 14.98 8.75 -12.34
CA GLY A 80 14.76 7.48 -11.63
C GLY A 80 13.71 7.61 -10.54
N VAL A 81 13.80 8.64 -9.69
CA VAL A 81 12.78 8.97 -8.68
C VAL A 81 11.41 9.22 -9.33
N ARG A 82 11.37 9.89 -10.49
CA ARG A 82 10.13 10.05 -11.27
C ARG A 82 9.61 8.76 -11.89
N ASN A 83 10.48 7.81 -12.25
CA ASN A 83 10.07 6.47 -12.67
C ASN A 83 9.48 5.69 -11.49
N LEU A 84 10.16 5.65 -10.34
CA LEU A 84 9.66 5.04 -9.11
C LEU A 84 8.31 5.63 -8.69
N MET A 85 8.18 6.96 -8.67
CA MET A 85 6.92 7.64 -8.34
C MET A 85 5.81 7.26 -9.34
N LYS A 86 6.12 6.99 -10.62
CA LYS A 86 5.16 6.44 -11.58
C LYS A 86 4.81 4.99 -11.24
N GLN A 87 5.78 4.10 -10.99
CA GLN A 87 5.53 2.69 -10.62
C GLN A 87 4.62 2.59 -9.39
N LEU A 88 4.93 3.34 -8.33
CA LEU A 88 4.13 3.38 -7.10
C LEU A 88 2.71 3.89 -7.36
N ASN A 89 2.53 4.92 -8.20
CA ASN A 89 1.21 5.41 -8.57
C ASN A 89 0.41 4.43 -9.45
N ASP A 90 1.06 3.70 -10.35
CA ASP A 90 0.42 2.63 -11.12
C ASP A 90 0.03 1.45 -10.21
N LYS A 91 0.84 1.14 -9.18
CA LYS A 91 0.53 0.13 -8.14
C LYS A 91 -0.65 0.54 -7.27
N ILE A 92 -0.65 1.75 -6.68
CA ILE A 92 -1.77 2.31 -5.89
C ILE A 92 -3.09 2.20 -6.69
N LYS A 93 -3.05 2.53 -7.98
CA LYS A 93 -4.21 2.43 -8.87
C LYS A 93 -4.61 0.98 -9.20
N ALA A 94 -3.65 0.05 -9.30
CA ALA A 94 -3.93 -1.38 -9.46
C ALA A 94 -4.56 -1.98 -8.19
N ASP A 95 -4.21 -1.45 -7.02
CA ASP A 95 -4.82 -1.74 -5.71
C ASP A 95 -6.20 -1.09 -5.54
N GLY A 96 -6.74 -0.42 -6.57
CA GLY A 96 -8.06 0.21 -6.59
C GLY A 96 -8.13 1.62 -5.98
N SER A 97 -7.05 2.09 -5.36
CA SER A 97 -6.99 3.40 -4.72
C SER A 97 -6.96 4.56 -5.73
N GLN A 98 -7.62 5.67 -5.37
CA GLN A 98 -7.63 6.94 -6.10
C GLN A 98 -6.58 7.94 -5.58
N ALA A 99 -5.92 7.63 -4.46
CA ALA A 99 -4.84 8.44 -3.92
C ALA A 99 -3.63 8.49 -4.87
N HIS A 100 -2.79 9.51 -4.72
CA HIS A 100 -1.73 9.81 -5.67
C HIS A 100 -0.50 10.41 -4.98
N ILE A 101 0.68 9.82 -5.17
CA ILE A 101 1.95 10.40 -4.74
C ILE A 101 2.30 11.55 -5.70
N SER A 102 2.29 12.78 -5.18
CA SER A 102 2.54 14.01 -5.95
C SER A 102 3.98 14.53 -5.87
N ASP A 103 4.72 14.11 -4.85
CA ASP A 103 6.14 14.37 -4.66
C ASP A 103 6.80 13.21 -3.90
N LEU A 104 8.08 12.95 -4.16
CA LEU A 104 8.82 11.83 -3.62
C LEU A 104 10.31 12.17 -3.50
N ASN A 105 10.87 11.90 -2.32
CA ASN A 105 12.30 11.92 -2.04
C ASN A 105 12.73 10.50 -1.67
N VAL A 106 13.92 10.10 -2.13
CA VAL A 106 14.51 8.79 -1.90
C VAL A 106 15.84 8.97 -1.20
N SER A 107 16.10 8.19 -0.15
CA SER A 107 17.40 8.06 0.49
C SER A 107 17.78 6.59 0.56
N TYR A 108 18.97 6.22 0.10
CA TYR A 108 19.45 4.84 0.11
C TYR A 108 20.80 4.70 0.82
N ASP A 109 21.04 3.52 1.36
CA ASP A 109 22.25 3.11 2.08
C ASP A 109 22.37 1.59 1.93
N ILE A 110 23.41 1.15 1.22
CA ILE A 110 23.72 -0.26 1.00
C ILE A 110 25.15 -0.51 1.47
N HIS A 111 25.32 -1.37 2.48
CA HIS A 111 26.62 -1.67 3.08
C HIS A 111 26.99 -3.14 2.93
N LEU A 112 28.11 -3.43 2.26
CA LEU A 112 28.70 -4.77 2.22
C LEU A 112 29.80 -4.89 3.26
N LYS A 113 29.80 -5.99 4.02
CA LYS A 113 30.86 -6.33 4.98
C LYS A 113 31.20 -7.81 4.96
N ALA A 114 32.36 -8.14 4.41
CA ALA A 114 32.89 -9.50 4.42
C ALA A 114 33.45 -9.90 5.80
N ARG A 115 33.23 -11.16 6.17
CA ARG A 115 33.76 -11.80 7.40
C ARG A 115 34.36 -13.17 7.05
N ASN A 116 34.90 -13.87 8.03
CA ASN A 116 35.65 -15.14 7.80
C ASN A 116 34.78 -16.34 7.35
N ILE A 117 33.46 -16.29 7.57
CA ILE A 117 32.53 -17.40 7.26
C ILE A 117 31.27 -16.95 6.50
N ASN A 118 31.03 -15.63 6.42
CA ASN A 118 29.97 -15.04 5.63
C ASN A 118 30.28 -13.58 5.27
N THR A 119 29.63 -13.07 4.23
CA THR A 119 29.45 -11.63 3.98
C THR A 119 28.02 -11.26 4.36
N SER A 120 27.79 -10.09 4.94
CA SER A 120 26.45 -9.46 4.91
C SER A 120 26.44 -8.32 3.92
N VAL A 121 25.32 -8.16 3.24
CA VAL A 121 24.97 -6.97 2.47
C VAL A 121 23.67 -6.45 3.04
N ASP A 122 23.75 -5.31 3.70
CA ASP A 122 22.68 -4.69 4.45
C ASP A 122 22.11 -3.54 3.60
N TYR A 123 20.84 -3.67 3.20
CA TYR A 123 20.15 -2.76 2.28
C TYR A 123 19.11 -1.93 3.03
N ARG A 124 19.08 -0.62 2.78
CA ARG A 124 18.09 0.31 3.32
C ARG A 124 17.67 1.33 2.27
N VAL A 125 16.38 1.36 1.96
CA VAL A 125 15.77 2.41 1.12
C VAL A 125 14.66 3.10 1.91
N ILE A 126 14.70 4.42 1.94
CA ILE A 126 13.68 5.27 2.58
C ILE A 126 13.03 6.14 1.51
N LEU A 127 11.70 6.12 1.49
CA LEU A 127 10.85 7.00 0.72
C LEU A 127 10.19 8.00 1.65
N GLU A 128 10.31 9.29 1.38
CA GLU A 128 9.61 10.37 2.08
C GLU A 128 8.89 11.24 1.05
N GLY A 129 7.57 11.32 1.11
CA GLY A 129 6.77 11.87 0.02
C GLY A 129 5.44 12.47 0.46
N THR A 130 4.75 13.02 -0.53
CA THR A 130 3.44 13.69 -0.36
C THR A 130 2.36 12.90 -1.05
N LEU A 131 1.37 12.45 -0.29
CA LEU A 131 0.14 11.84 -0.78
C LEU A 131 -0.91 12.93 -1.05
N SER A 132 -1.65 12.79 -2.13
CA SER A 132 -2.75 13.65 -2.59
C SER A 132 -3.95 12.79 -3.00
N ASN A 133 -5.11 13.40 -3.30
CA ASN A 133 -6.32 12.71 -3.78
C ASN A 133 -6.88 11.58 -2.89
N TYR A 134 -6.37 11.39 -1.67
CA TYR A 134 -6.87 10.40 -0.72
C TYR A 134 -8.21 10.79 -0.08
N VAL A 135 -8.74 12.00 -0.32
CA VAL A 135 -10.11 12.36 0.08
C VAL A 135 -11.08 11.94 -1.03
N ILE A 136 -11.94 10.96 -0.74
CA ILE A 136 -12.97 10.47 -1.67
C ILE A 136 -14.10 11.49 -1.77
N THR A 137 -14.57 11.99 -0.63
CA THR A 137 -15.64 12.97 -0.55
C THR A 137 -15.74 13.55 0.87
N LYS A 138 -16.36 14.73 0.99
CA LYS A 138 -16.46 15.50 2.24
C LYS A 138 -17.79 16.23 2.33
N ASP A 139 -18.43 16.13 3.50
CA ASP A 139 -19.58 16.94 3.88
C ASP A 139 -19.28 17.79 5.14
N SER A 140 -20.31 18.39 5.74
CA SER A 140 -20.17 19.28 6.90
C SER A 140 -19.94 18.58 8.24
N GLN A 141 -20.02 17.25 8.29
CA GLN A 141 -19.84 16.43 9.50
C GLN A 141 -18.77 15.34 9.33
N LYS A 142 -18.57 14.82 8.10
CA LYS A 142 -17.74 13.65 7.82
C LYS A 142 -16.88 13.84 6.56
N THR A 143 -15.69 13.26 6.57
CA THR A 143 -14.85 13.06 5.39
C THR A 143 -14.64 11.56 5.16
N LEU A 144 -14.77 11.07 3.93
CA LEU A 144 -14.30 9.73 3.58
C LEU A 144 -12.88 9.83 3.01
N ILE A 145 -11.95 9.08 3.58
CA ILE A 145 -10.58 8.94 3.10
C ILE A 145 -10.32 7.53 2.57
N ASP A 146 -9.63 7.48 1.44
CA ASP A 146 -9.07 6.31 0.80
C ASP A 146 -7.82 5.86 1.55
N LEU A 147 -7.77 4.55 1.87
CA LEU A 147 -6.66 3.93 2.57
C LEU A 147 -6.03 2.76 1.78
N GLY A 148 -6.43 2.51 0.53
CA GLY A 148 -5.88 1.42 -0.30
C GLY A 148 -4.41 1.60 -0.73
N TRP A 149 -3.89 2.82 -0.65
CA TRP A 149 -2.54 3.17 -1.13
C TRP A 149 -1.38 2.60 -0.29
N ARG A 150 -1.64 1.91 0.84
CA ARG A 150 -0.57 1.42 1.75
C ARG A 150 0.42 0.46 1.11
N GLY A 151 0.01 -0.28 0.07
CA GLY A 151 0.77 -1.34 -0.59
C GLY A 151 1.91 -0.86 -1.49
N LEU A 152 2.62 0.19 -1.08
CA LEU A 152 3.70 0.84 -1.84
C LEU A 152 4.79 -0.17 -2.21
N THR A 153 4.83 -0.56 -3.48
CA THR A 153 5.71 -1.59 -4.01
C THR A 153 6.20 -1.18 -5.39
N ALA A 154 7.51 -1.24 -5.62
CA ALA A 154 8.09 -1.09 -6.96
C ALA A 154 8.13 -2.46 -7.66
N THR A 155 7.56 -2.55 -8.86
CA THR A 155 7.43 -3.81 -9.61
C THR A 155 8.60 -4.10 -10.52
N ASP A 156 9.32 -3.06 -10.95
CA ASP A 156 10.38 -3.11 -11.96
C ASP A 156 11.69 -2.55 -11.37
N GLU A 157 12.71 -2.37 -12.22
CA GLU A 157 13.97 -1.73 -11.83
C GLU A 157 13.76 -0.27 -11.36
N VAL A 158 14.51 0.12 -10.35
CA VAL A 158 14.55 1.45 -9.73
C VAL A 158 16.00 1.95 -9.76
N VAL A 159 16.39 2.48 -10.91
CA VAL A 159 17.73 3.05 -11.12
C VAL A 159 17.76 4.52 -10.69
N ILE A 160 18.53 4.85 -9.65
CA ILE A 160 18.72 6.21 -9.11
C ILE A 160 20.23 6.46 -8.97
N ASP A 161 20.69 7.65 -9.37
CA ASP A 161 22.13 8.05 -9.44
C ASP A 161 23.06 7.12 -10.25
N GLY A 162 22.50 6.09 -10.91
CA GLY A 162 23.21 5.06 -11.68
C GLY A 162 23.08 3.65 -11.09
N HIS A 163 22.74 3.54 -9.81
CA HIS A 163 22.57 2.28 -9.09
C HIS A 163 21.14 1.77 -9.18
N GLU A 164 20.94 0.47 -9.38
CA GLU A 164 19.63 -0.17 -9.26
C GLU A 164 19.39 -0.58 -7.80
N LEU A 165 18.24 -0.20 -7.24
CA LEU A 165 17.96 -0.28 -5.80
C LEU A 165 16.89 -1.31 -5.41
N ASN A 166 16.12 -1.86 -6.36
CA ASN A 166 15.02 -2.78 -6.07
C ASN A 166 15.45 -4.25 -6.04
N PHE A 167 16.45 -4.66 -6.82
CA PHE A 167 16.90 -6.04 -6.92
C PHE A 167 18.29 -6.21 -6.29
N PRO A 168 18.41 -6.83 -5.10
CA PRO A 168 19.68 -7.07 -4.41
C PRO A 168 20.82 -7.68 -5.25
N ILE A 169 20.54 -8.45 -6.31
CA ILE A 169 21.58 -8.96 -7.21
C ILE A 169 22.30 -7.84 -7.99
N ASN A 170 21.62 -6.73 -8.29
CA ASN A 170 22.15 -5.70 -9.19
C ASN A 170 23.35 -4.95 -8.59
N ILE A 171 23.33 -4.63 -7.29
CA ILE A 171 24.48 -3.99 -6.63
C ILE A 171 25.68 -4.95 -6.52
N LEU A 172 25.45 -6.26 -6.45
CA LEU A 172 26.51 -7.27 -6.47
C LEU A 172 27.11 -7.41 -7.88
N LEU A 173 26.30 -7.35 -8.93
CA LEU A 173 26.75 -7.31 -10.32
C LEU A 173 27.57 -6.05 -10.64
N GLU A 174 27.26 -4.91 -9.99
CA GLU A 174 28.03 -3.67 -10.13
C GLU A 174 29.34 -3.69 -9.33
N MET A 175 29.27 -4.02 -8.04
CA MET A 175 30.37 -3.78 -7.08
C MET A 175 31.27 -5.01 -6.85
N GLU A 176 30.74 -6.23 -6.98
CA GLU A 176 31.44 -7.50 -6.73
C GLU A 176 31.17 -8.52 -7.85
N PRO A 177 31.40 -8.20 -9.15
CA PRO A 177 31.00 -9.06 -10.27
C PRO A 177 31.60 -10.47 -10.20
N GLU A 178 32.85 -10.62 -9.74
CA GLU A 178 33.48 -11.95 -9.53
C GLU A 178 32.80 -12.79 -8.45
N ALA A 179 32.03 -12.17 -7.54
CA ALA A 179 31.18 -12.88 -6.58
C ALA A 179 29.77 -13.12 -7.13
N ALA A 180 29.22 -12.17 -7.90
CA ALA A 180 27.90 -12.31 -8.54
C ALA A 180 27.86 -13.46 -9.57
N ASP A 181 28.98 -13.73 -10.25
CA ASP A 181 29.16 -14.89 -11.14
C ASP A 181 28.89 -16.25 -10.47
N PHE A 182 28.92 -16.35 -9.13
CA PHE A 182 28.53 -17.57 -8.40
C PHE A 182 27.01 -17.73 -8.26
N PHE A 183 26.22 -16.66 -8.42
CA PHE A 183 24.78 -16.66 -8.17
C PHE A 183 23.96 -16.71 -9.47
N VAL A 184 24.42 -16.04 -10.53
CA VAL A 184 23.73 -15.99 -11.84
C VAL A 184 23.55 -17.41 -12.42
N GLY A 185 22.33 -17.73 -12.83
CA GLY A 185 21.94 -19.06 -13.32
C GLY A 185 21.69 -20.11 -12.24
N THR A 186 21.58 -19.71 -10.96
CA THR A 186 21.34 -20.60 -9.81
C THR A 186 20.12 -20.18 -9.00
N GLU A 187 19.63 -21.03 -8.08
CA GLU A 187 18.52 -20.69 -7.18
C GLU A 187 18.82 -19.49 -6.25
N ALA A 188 20.10 -19.11 -6.07
CA ALA A 188 20.46 -17.89 -5.36
C ALA A 188 20.12 -16.60 -6.16
N GLU A 189 20.07 -16.66 -7.49
CA GLU A 189 19.57 -15.55 -8.32
C GLU A 189 18.10 -15.25 -8.01
N ASP A 190 17.26 -16.28 -7.81
CA ASP A 190 15.84 -16.12 -7.41
C ASP A 190 15.68 -15.59 -5.96
N VAL A 191 16.67 -15.81 -5.08
CA VAL A 191 16.69 -15.21 -3.73
C VAL A 191 17.09 -13.73 -3.79
N LEU A 192 18.01 -13.38 -4.69
CA LEU A 192 18.57 -12.03 -4.83
C LEU A 192 17.79 -11.12 -5.79
N HIS A 193 16.93 -11.67 -6.66
CA HIS A 193 15.94 -10.93 -7.46
C HIS A 193 14.64 -10.59 -6.70
N ARG A 194 14.54 -10.90 -5.40
CA ARG A 194 13.36 -10.51 -4.60
C ARG A 194 13.41 -9.01 -4.31
N ASN A 195 12.40 -8.28 -4.75
CA ASN A 195 12.20 -6.83 -4.60
C ASN A 195 12.51 -6.36 -3.16
N LEU A 196 13.30 -5.30 -3.02
CA LEU A 196 13.55 -4.59 -1.76
C LEU A 196 12.37 -3.69 -1.40
N ILE A 197 11.84 -2.99 -2.41
CA ILE A 197 10.77 -2.00 -2.26
C ILE A 197 9.42 -2.73 -2.39
N ASP A 198 9.08 -3.52 -1.37
CA ASP A 198 7.83 -4.28 -1.24
C ASP A 198 7.17 -4.03 0.13
N ALA A 199 5.96 -3.47 0.10
CA ALA A 199 5.10 -3.26 1.26
C ALA A 199 3.70 -3.89 1.09
N ASN A 200 3.53 -4.90 0.22
CA ASN A 200 2.22 -5.50 -0.05
C ASN A 200 1.54 -6.03 1.23
N PHE A 201 2.30 -6.60 2.17
CA PHE A 201 1.75 -7.12 3.43
C PHE A 201 1.11 -6.03 4.31
N ILE A 202 1.53 -4.75 4.18
CA ILE A 202 0.90 -3.60 4.86
C ILE A 202 -0.51 -3.30 4.31
N LEU A 203 -0.79 -3.71 3.07
CA LEU A 203 -2.13 -3.64 2.48
C LEU A 203 -2.92 -4.95 2.68
N GLU A 204 -2.25 -6.11 2.62
CA GLU A 204 -2.88 -7.42 2.84
C GLU A 204 -3.36 -7.63 4.29
N GLN A 205 -2.75 -6.97 5.28
CA GLN A 205 -3.24 -6.93 6.65
C GLN A 205 -4.38 -5.91 6.80
N PRO A 206 -5.65 -6.35 6.99
CA PRO A 206 -6.78 -5.44 7.09
C PRO A 206 -6.64 -4.53 8.32
N LEU A 207 -7.01 -3.26 8.20
CA LEU A 207 -6.99 -2.30 9.32
C LEU A 207 -7.85 -2.74 10.52
N THR A 208 -8.81 -3.63 10.30
CA THR A 208 -9.61 -4.26 11.35
C THR A 208 -8.85 -5.26 12.23
N ASN A 209 -7.65 -5.71 11.81
CA ASN A 209 -6.71 -6.47 12.65
C ASN A 209 -5.75 -5.56 13.43
N TRP A 210 -5.40 -4.39 12.89
CA TRP A 210 -4.44 -3.45 13.49
C TRP A 210 -4.91 -2.98 14.88
N HIS A 211 -3.98 -2.62 15.76
CA HIS A 211 -4.31 -2.01 17.04
C HIS A 211 -4.83 -0.58 16.81
N PHE A 212 -6.01 -0.25 17.36
CA PHE A 212 -6.66 1.05 17.19
C PHE A 212 -6.64 1.82 18.50
N LEU A 213 -6.18 3.07 18.44
CA LEU A 213 -6.25 4.04 19.54
C LEU A 213 -6.90 5.33 19.06
N PHE A 214 -7.50 6.06 19.99
CA PHE A 214 -8.10 7.36 19.75
C PHE A 214 -7.73 8.31 20.90
N ASP A 215 -7.12 9.44 20.57
CA ASP A 215 -6.93 10.56 21.51
C ASP A 215 -8.11 11.54 21.38
N PRO A 216 -9.03 11.59 22.38
CA PRO A 216 -10.10 12.57 22.41
C PRO A 216 -9.66 13.96 22.89
N THR A 217 -8.41 14.12 23.35
CA THR A 217 -7.96 15.33 24.05
C THR A 217 -7.31 16.35 23.13
N GLY A 218 -6.47 15.91 22.19
CA GLY A 218 -5.57 16.78 21.43
C GLY A 218 -4.51 17.50 22.28
N ILE A 219 -4.38 17.13 23.56
CA ILE A 219 -3.43 17.74 24.53
C ILE A 219 -2.05 17.07 24.35
N ASN A 220 -1.54 17.17 23.12
CA ASN A 220 -0.32 16.51 22.66
C ASN A 220 0.99 17.18 23.14
N VAL A 221 0.95 17.92 24.26
CA VAL A 221 2.09 18.70 24.80
C VAL A 221 3.27 17.85 25.30
N ASP A 222 3.03 16.59 25.69
CA ASP A 222 4.09 15.61 25.99
C ASP A 222 4.25 14.54 24.88
N ALA A 223 3.44 14.60 23.82
CA ALA A 223 3.24 13.48 22.89
C ALA A 223 4.42 13.20 21.94
N GLY A 224 5.29 14.20 21.72
CA GLY A 224 6.58 13.99 21.07
C GLY A 224 7.50 13.00 21.81
N THR A 225 7.25 12.74 23.10
CA THR A 225 7.92 11.68 23.88
C THR A 225 7.50 10.27 23.45
N PHE A 226 6.35 10.15 22.77
CA PHE A 226 5.74 8.90 22.31
C PHE A 226 5.66 8.81 20.76
N GLY A 227 6.36 9.68 20.03
CA GLY A 227 6.46 9.64 18.57
C GLY A 227 5.34 10.34 17.79
N LEU A 228 4.36 10.95 18.46
CA LEU A 228 3.31 11.77 17.82
C LEU A 228 3.88 13.15 17.44
N SER A 229 3.63 13.60 16.21
CA SER A 229 4.22 14.83 15.68
C SER A 229 3.50 16.11 16.12
N GLU A 230 4.18 17.26 16.05
CA GLU A 230 3.57 18.56 16.35
C GLU A 230 2.44 18.93 15.37
N GLU A 231 2.43 18.35 14.16
CA GLU A 231 1.49 18.62 13.07
C GLU A 231 0.04 18.23 13.40
N ILE A 232 -0.13 17.25 14.29
CA ILE A 232 -1.41 16.73 14.79
C ILE A 232 -1.78 17.28 16.18
N SER A 233 -0.98 18.20 16.73
CA SER A 233 -1.21 18.79 18.05
C SER A 233 -2.41 19.73 18.07
N GLY A 234 -3.23 19.65 19.13
CA GLY A 234 -4.48 20.41 19.26
C GLY A 234 -5.70 19.81 18.54
N TYR A 235 -5.56 18.68 17.85
CA TYR A 235 -6.65 17.94 17.22
C TYR A 235 -6.91 16.61 17.93
N VAL A 236 -8.13 16.09 17.85
CA VAL A 236 -8.39 14.68 18.17
C VAL A 236 -7.79 13.79 17.06
N VAL A 237 -7.24 12.64 17.42
CA VAL A 237 -6.47 11.78 16.49
C VAL A 237 -6.87 10.33 16.65
N SER A 238 -7.14 9.67 15.52
CA SER A 238 -7.19 8.22 15.41
C SER A 238 -5.86 7.67 14.94
N SER A 239 -5.39 6.59 15.55
CA SER A 239 -4.23 5.83 15.07
C SER A 239 -4.54 4.35 14.90
N TRP A 240 -4.00 3.78 13.83
CA TRP A 240 -3.93 2.35 13.60
C TRP A 240 -2.46 1.96 13.57
N THR A 241 -2.07 0.96 14.37
CA THR A 241 -0.70 0.45 14.42
C THR A 241 -0.66 -1.07 14.20
N MET A 242 0.31 -1.55 13.43
CA MET A 242 0.60 -2.98 13.26
C MET A 242 2.09 -3.27 13.34
N GLY A 243 2.41 -4.52 13.67
CA GLY A 243 3.77 -5.03 13.81
C GLY A 243 4.00 -5.81 15.10
N GLU A 244 2.98 -5.99 15.94
CA GLU A 244 3.06 -6.80 17.15
C GLU A 244 2.45 -8.19 16.93
N SER A 245 3.01 -9.22 17.58
CA SER A 245 2.42 -10.56 17.53
C SER A 245 1.22 -10.64 18.46
N SER A 246 0.02 -10.52 17.91
CA SER A 246 -1.25 -10.49 18.66
C SER A 246 -2.23 -11.56 18.17
N LEU A 247 -3.32 -11.80 18.91
CA LEU A 247 -4.39 -12.72 18.47
C LEU A 247 -5.20 -12.17 17.27
N ARG A 248 -4.99 -10.91 16.86
CA ARG A 248 -5.66 -10.25 15.73
C ARG A 248 -4.75 -10.15 14.51
N GLU A 249 -3.53 -9.66 14.69
CA GLU A 249 -2.50 -9.61 13.62
C GLU A 249 -1.89 -10.98 13.31
N GLY A 250 -2.04 -11.94 14.21
CA GLY A 250 -1.39 -13.25 14.12
C GLY A 250 0.06 -13.21 14.60
N ARG A 251 0.84 -14.22 14.19
CA ARG A 251 2.26 -14.31 14.54
C ARG A 251 3.09 -13.58 13.49
N GLN A 252 3.66 -12.44 13.88
CA GLN A 252 4.68 -11.77 13.10
C GLN A 252 5.95 -12.64 13.06
N VAL A 253 6.51 -12.82 11.87
CA VAL A 253 7.70 -13.67 11.62
C VAL A 253 8.62 -13.02 10.59
N GLU A 254 9.90 -13.39 10.65
CA GLU A 254 10.89 -12.99 9.66
C GLU A 254 10.62 -13.73 8.33
N ARG A 255 10.59 -12.98 7.24
CA ARG A 255 10.62 -13.49 5.86
C ARG A 255 12.06 -13.89 5.55
N VAL A 256 12.32 -15.18 5.47
CA VAL A 256 13.63 -15.75 5.14
C VAL A 256 13.53 -16.55 3.84
N PHE A 257 14.41 -16.23 2.89
CA PHE A 257 14.54 -16.95 1.62
C PHE A 257 15.99 -17.43 1.49
N GLU A 258 16.18 -18.71 1.20
CA GLU A 258 17.48 -19.38 1.24
C GLU A 258 17.66 -20.28 0.01
N ALA A 259 18.87 -20.31 -0.54
CA ALA A 259 19.27 -21.19 -1.63
C ALA A 259 20.69 -21.72 -1.42
N GLU A 260 20.93 -22.97 -1.82
CA GLU A 260 22.25 -23.60 -1.84
C GLU A 260 22.93 -23.40 -3.21
N VAL A 261 24.21 -23.03 -3.20
CA VAL A 261 25.04 -22.89 -4.41
C VAL A 261 26.21 -23.86 -4.31
N MET A 262 26.28 -24.80 -5.25
CA MET A 262 27.35 -25.79 -5.36
C MET A 262 28.40 -25.36 -6.40
N ALA A 263 29.52 -24.83 -5.93
CA ALA A 263 30.69 -24.47 -6.75
C ALA A 263 31.88 -25.38 -6.40
N ASP A 264 33.03 -24.81 -6.01
CA ASP A 264 34.15 -25.57 -5.43
C ASP A 264 33.90 -25.98 -3.97
N GLN A 265 32.98 -25.29 -3.28
CA GLN A 265 32.39 -25.65 -2.00
C GLN A 265 30.85 -25.50 -2.07
N LEU A 266 30.16 -25.94 -1.01
CA LEU A 266 28.76 -25.56 -0.76
C LEU A 266 28.72 -24.17 -0.13
N TYR A 267 27.95 -23.27 -0.74
CA TYR A 267 27.60 -21.95 -0.25
C TYR A 267 26.10 -21.86 0.01
N VAL A 268 25.71 -20.96 0.91
CA VAL A 268 24.29 -20.67 1.20
C VAL A 268 24.06 -19.17 1.04
N VAL A 269 23.09 -18.80 0.23
CA VAL A 269 22.65 -17.40 0.06
C VAL A 269 21.30 -17.24 0.73
N ARG A 270 21.22 -16.35 1.72
CA ARG A 270 20.07 -16.21 2.62
C ARG A 270 19.65 -14.76 2.76
N SER A 271 18.52 -14.39 2.17
CA SER A 271 17.87 -13.10 2.31
C SER A 271 16.96 -13.09 3.54
N VAL A 272 17.05 -12.05 4.38
CA VAL A 272 16.27 -11.88 5.61
C VAL A 272 15.62 -10.50 5.65
N GLN A 273 14.34 -10.49 6.00
CA GLN A 273 13.58 -9.30 6.40
C GLN A 273 12.72 -9.71 7.61
N SER A 274 12.62 -8.89 8.65
CA SER A 274 11.62 -9.11 9.71
C SER A 274 10.20 -8.85 9.15
N SER A 275 9.19 -9.01 10.00
CA SER A 275 7.83 -8.58 9.68
C SER A 275 7.76 -7.10 9.35
N ASP A 276 6.84 -6.75 8.46
CA ASP A 276 6.51 -5.35 8.16
C ASP A 276 5.77 -4.70 9.34
N GLN A 277 5.79 -3.37 9.40
CA GLN A 277 5.19 -2.57 10.46
C GLN A 277 4.49 -1.35 9.87
N GLY A 278 3.47 -0.83 10.55
CA GLY A 278 2.71 0.29 10.02
C GLY A 278 2.13 1.17 11.13
N ASN A 279 2.29 2.48 10.98
CA ASN A 279 1.67 3.50 11.81
C ASN A 279 0.89 4.44 10.90
N LEU A 280 -0.44 4.45 11.03
CA LEU A 280 -1.34 5.32 10.29
C LEU A 280 -2.05 6.23 11.27
N TYR A 281 -1.87 7.54 11.13
CA TYR A 281 -2.56 8.56 11.92
C TYR A 281 -3.56 9.30 11.04
N ALA A 282 -4.75 9.60 11.57
CA ALA A 282 -5.73 10.47 10.93
C ALA A 282 -6.24 11.54 11.90
N ILE A 283 -6.28 12.80 11.46
CA ILE A 283 -6.90 13.91 12.21
C ILE A 283 -8.43 13.73 12.20
N GLY A 284 -9.02 13.57 13.38
CA GLY A 284 -10.43 13.28 13.61
C GLY A 284 -10.66 11.91 14.27
N PHE A 285 -11.91 11.62 14.64
CA PHE A 285 -12.34 10.27 15.00
C PHE A 285 -12.62 9.47 13.72
N GLY A 286 -11.85 8.42 13.47
CA GLY A 286 -11.99 7.54 12.31
C GLY A 286 -12.64 6.20 12.66
N ALA A 287 -13.64 5.81 11.88
CA ALA A 287 -14.12 4.43 11.78
C ALA A 287 -13.76 3.85 10.42
N LEU A 288 -13.55 2.54 10.35
CA LEU A 288 -13.19 1.79 9.14
C LEU A 288 -14.44 1.33 8.36
N ASP A 289 -14.31 1.20 7.05
CA ASP A 289 -15.28 0.53 6.17
C ASP A 289 -14.56 0.02 4.89
N VAL A 290 -15.24 -0.72 4.01
CA VAL A 290 -14.70 -1.20 2.73
C VAL A 290 -15.60 -0.74 1.58
N PHE A 291 -15.01 -0.07 0.59
CA PHE A 291 -15.70 0.46 -0.57
C PHE A 291 -15.09 -0.07 -1.87
N ASP A 292 -15.89 -0.77 -2.68
CA ASP A 292 -15.49 -1.43 -3.94
C ASP A 292 -14.25 -2.34 -3.81
N GLY A 293 -14.09 -2.95 -2.63
CA GLY A 293 -12.94 -3.80 -2.28
C GLY A 293 -11.75 -3.07 -1.63
N VAL A 294 -11.75 -1.73 -1.63
CA VAL A 294 -10.70 -0.88 -1.06
C VAL A 294 -11.05 -0.52 0.40
N GLU A 295 -10.11 -0.66 1.33
CA GLU A 295 -10.31 -0.15 2.69
C GLU A 295 -10.35 1.38 2.72
N ILE A 296 -11.31 1.93 3.46
CA ILE A 296 -11.52 3.37 3.65
C ILE A 296 -11.70 3.69 5.13
N ALA A 297 -11.55 4.96 5.51
CA ALA A 297 -12.03 5.45 6.80
C ALA A 297 -13.01 6.62 6.64
N GLY A 298 -14.06 6.60 7.45
CA GLY A 298 -14.96 7.72 7.63
C GLY A 298 -14.56 8.49 8.90
N VAL A 299 -14.14 9.74 8.72
CA VAL A 299 -13.50 10.57 9.74
C VAL A 299 -14.36 11.78 10.10
N THR A 300 -14.62 11.98 11.40
CA THR A 300 -15.42 13.09 11.96
C THR A 300 -14.56 14.01 12.85
N PRO A 301 -14.82 15.33 12.93
CA PRO A 301 -14.03 16.26 13.77
C PRO A 301 -14.09 16.00 15.28
N THR A 302 -15.10 15.27 15.74
CA THR A 302 -15.33 14.88 17.14
C THR A 302 -15.72 13.41 17.21
N PRO A 303 -15.52 12.73 18.36
CA PRO A 303 -16.11 11.42 18.59
C PRO A 303 -17.64 11.49 18.70
N PRO A 304 -18.34 10.34 18.57
CA PRO A 304 -19.76 10.23 18.93
C PRO A 304 -20.01 10.48 20.42
N GLU A 305 -21.23 10.93 20.74
CA GLU A 305 -21.62 11.29 22.12
C GLU A 305 -21.55 10.11 23.10
N ASP A 306 -21.79 8.88 22.64
CA ASP A 306 -21.72 7.64 23.42
C ASP A 306 -20.36 6.88 23.30
N TYR A 307 -19.30 7.49 22.76
CA TYR A 307 -18.00 6.80 22.62
C TYR A 307 -17.26 6.65 23.96
N ALA A 308 -17.64 5.63 24.71
CA ALA A 308 -16.86 5.12 25.83
C ALA A 308 -15.62 4.38 25.34
N THR A 309 -14.47 4.60 25.98
CA THR A 309 -13.19 3.93 25.65
C THR A 309 -13.19 2.47 26.12
N THR A 310 -13.95 1.62 25.42
CA THR A 310 -13.96 0.17 25.65
C THR A 310 -12.88 -0.50 24.79
N SER A 311 -12.16 -1.47 25.35
CA SER A 311 -11.07 -2.19 24.65
C SER A 311 -11.60 -3.27 23.67
N THR A 312 -12.84 -3.11 23.24
CA THR A 312 -13.63 -4.03 22.41
C THR A 312 -14.24 -3.20 21.29
N GLY A 313 -13.69 -3.32 20.08
CA GLY A 313 -13.92 -2.40 18.96
C GLY A 313 -15.29 -2.50 18.28
N ASP A 314 -16.38 -2.40 19.04
CA ASP A 314 -17.73 -2.22 18.50
C ASP A 314 -17.90 -0.77 18.04
N PHE A 315 -18.00 -0.57 16.72
CA PHE A 315 -18.09 0.77 16.14
C PHE A 315 -19.53 1.31 16.19
N PRO A 316 -19.72 2.63 16.40
CA PRO A 316 -21.04 3.26 16.40
C PRO A 316 -21.76 3.07 15.06
N VAL A 317 -22.86 2.31 15.07
CA VAL A 317 -23.67 1.92 13.90
C VAL A 317 -24.09 3.11 13.03
N MET A 318 -24.34 4.28 13.65
CA MET A 318 -24.61 5.55 12.97
C MET A 318 -23.52 5.93 11.95
N ILE A 319 -22.24 5.70 12.26
CA ILE A 319 -21.14 6.08 11.36
C ILE A 319 -21.12 5.15 10.14
N ILE A 320 -21.39 3.86 10.32
CA ILE A 320 -21.44 2.83 9.26
C ILE A 320 -22.54 3.15 8.25
N TYR A 321 -23.77 3.41 8.70
CA TYR A 321 -24.84 3.86 7.78
C TYR A 321 -24.49 5.17 7.07
N GLY A 322 -23.77 6.07 7.75
CA GLY A 322 -23.20 7.26 7.14
C GLY A 322 -22.10 6.98 6.11
N MET A 323 -21.31 5.89 6.20
CA MET A 323 -20.44 5.48 5.10
C MET A 323 -21.29 4.98 3.94
N ALA A 324 -22.16 3.99 4.16
CA ALA A 324 -22.94 3.35 3.11
C ALA A 324 -23.75 4.34 2.24
N ALA A 325 -24.37 5.36 2.86
CA ALA A 325 -25.10 6.41 2.14
C ALA A 325 -24.18 7.28 1.27
N ILE A 326 -23.03 7.69 1.79
CA ILE A 326 -22.06 8.54 1.08
C ILE A 326 -21.33 7.73 0.00
N ALA A 327 -20.98 6.48 0.28
CA ALA A 327 -20.39 5.50 -0.63
C ALA A 327 -21.31 5.23 -1.84
N ALA A 328 -22.62 5.09 -1.63
CA ALA A 328 -23.58 4.95 -2.74
C ALA A 328 -23.60 6.19 -3.65
N ILE A 329 -23.46 7.39 -3.09
CA ILE A 329 -23.37 8.65 -3.85
C ILE A 329 -22.03 8.75 -4.59
N ALA A 330 -20.92 8.45 -3.92
CA ALA A 330 -19.57 8.47 -4.49
C ALA A 330 -19.42 7.43 -5.62
N GLY A 331 -19.88 6.20 -5.41
CA GLY A 331 -19.93 5.14 -6.42
C GLY A 331 -20.83 5.50 -7.61
N GLY A 332 -22.00 6.10 -7.35
CA GLY A 332 -22.86 6.62 -8.41
C GLY A 332 -22.20 7.73 -9.25
N ALA A 333 -21.46 8.63 -8.61
CA ALA A 333 -20.69 9.68 -9.28
C ALA A 333 -19.49 9.10 -10.06
N PHE A 334 -18.74 8.18 -9.46
CA PHE A 334 -17.61 7.49 -10.09
C PHE A 334 -18.07 6.69 -11.30
N PHE A 335 -19.15 5.89 -11.19
CA PHE A 335 -19.76 5.22 -12.35
C PHE A 335 -20.27 6.21 -13.39
N MET A 336 -20.84 7.36 -13.03
CA MET A 336 -21.23 8.37 -14.03
C MET A 336 -20.02 8.97 -14.76
N PHE A 337 -18.94 9.31 -14.05
CA PHE A 337 -17.74 9.88 -14.66
C PHE A 337 -16.94 8.85 -15.47
N SER A 338 -16.74 7.63 -14.96
CA SER A 338 -16.03 6.56 -15.67
C SER A 338 -16.81 6.09 -16.90
N ASN A 339 -18.13 5.92 -16.81
CA ASN A 339 -18.99 5.57 -17.94
C ASN A 339 -19.09 6.72 -18.96
N ARG A 340 -19.00 7.98 -18.52
CA ARG A 340 -18.88 9.15 -19.43
C ARG A 340 -17.51 9.24 -20.09
N ALA A 341 -16.43 8.86 -19.41
CA ALA A 341 -15.10 8.74 -20.00
C ALA A 341 -15.08 7.61 -21.04
N LEU A 342 -15.56 6.42 -20.68
CA LEU A 342 -15.68 5.25 -21.56
C LEU A 342 -16.55 5.54 -22.80
N LYS A 343 -17.67 6.27 -22.66
CA LYS A 343 -18.51 6.69 -23.81
C LYS A 343 -17.91 7.84 -24.64
N ASN A 344 -16.93 8.57 -24.10
CA ASN A 344 -16.13 9.53 -24.86
C ASN A 344 -14.92 8.86 -25.54
N THR A 345 -14.46 7.71 -25.02
CA THR A 345 -13.64 6.77 -25.80
C THR A 345 -14.49 6.23 -26.94
N LYS A 346 -14.01 6.39 -28.17
CA LYS A 346 -14.73 5.92 -29.36
C LYS A 346 -14.61 4.41 -29.47
N GLU A 347 -15.59 3.68 -28.94
CA GLU A 347 -15.75 2.26 -29.25
C GLU A 347 -15.94 2.09 -30.76
N GLY A 348 -15.10 1.25 -31.36
CA GLY A 348 -15.02 1.05 -32.81
C GLY A 348 -13.72 1.57 -33.41
N GLN A 349 -13.06 0.70 -34.16
CA GLN A 349 -11.85 0.99 -34.92
C GLN A 349 -12.07 2.22 -35.82
N GLN A 350 -11.44 3.35 -35.52
CA GLN A 350 -11.47 4.59 -36.31
C GLN A 350 -10.63 4.47 -37.60
N GLY A 351 -10.85 3.40 -38.36
CA GLY A 351 -10.36 3.28 -39.74
C GLY A 351 -11.08 4.27 -40.65
N ILE A 352 -10.42 4.63 -41.76
CA ILE A 352 -11.07 5.43 -42.79
C ILE A 352 -12.23 4.62 -43.39
N ASP A 353 -13.40 5.23 -43.41
CA ASP A 353 -14.61 4.74 -44.10
C ASP A 353 -14.25 4.19 -45.49
N PRO A 354 -14.39 2.88 -45.76
CA PRO A 354 -13.94 2.27 -47.02
C PRO A 354 -14.60 2.85 -48.27
N SER A 355 -15.74 3.53 -48.14
CA SER A 355 -16.39 4.23 -49.26
C SER A 355 -15.66 5.52 -49.68
N ARG A 356 -14.71 6.01 -48.88
CA ARG A 356 -13.93 7.24 -49.10
C ARG A 356 -12.50 7.00 -49.56
N LEU A 357 -12.09 5.74 -49.74
CA LEU A 357 -10.79 5.35 -50.25
C LEU A 357 -10.89 5.03 -51.75
N VAL A 358 -10.23 5.82 -52.60
CA VAL A 358 -10.23 5.61 -54.05
C VAL A 358 -8.89 5.05 -54.50
N GLY A 359 -8.88 3.87 -55.10
CA GLY A 359 -7.67 3.24 -55.65
C GLY A 359 -7.39 3.67 -57.07
N TYR A 360 -6.19 4.21 -57.33
CA TYR A 360 -5.76 4.64 -58.66
C TYR A 360 -5.14 3.46 -59.45
N GLN A 361 -5.66 3.16 -60.64
CA GLN A 361 -5.09 2.13 -61.52
C GLN A 361 -3.86 2.65 -62.28
N THR A 362 -2.68 2.10 -62.00
CA THR A 362 -1.46 2.37 -62.75
C THR A 362 -1.31 1.42 -63.95
N SER A 363 -1.39 1.99 -65.15
CA SER A 363 -1.11 1.39 -66.48
C SER A 363 -2.13 0.39 -67.05
N SER A 364 -2.36 0.52 -68.36
CA SER A 364 -3.19 -0.35 -69.20
C SER A 364 -2.39 -0.79 -70.43
N SER A 365 -1.54 -1.82 -70.25
CA SER A 365 -0.65 -2.33 -71.30
C SER A 365 -0.71 -3.86 -71.42
N SER A 366 -1.34 -4.33 -72.49
CA SER A 366 -1.21 -5.66 -73.12
C SER A 366 -0.80 -6.86 -72.24
N GLY A 367 -1.75 -7.42 -71.48
CA GLY A 367 -1.78 -8.87 -71.23
C GLY A 367 -1.07 -9.41 -69.97
N GLY A 368 -0.68 -8.57 -69.02
CA GLY A 368 -0.17 -8.99 -67.70
C GLY A 368 -1.24 -9.03 -66.60
N TYR A 369 -1.01 -9.81 -65.54
CA TYR A 369 -1.86 -9.80 -64.34
C TYR A 369 -1.81 -8.44 -63.62
N GLN A 370 -2.97 -7.89 -63.27
CA GLN A 370 -3.08 -6.67 -62.47
C GLN A 370 -2.87 -6.98 -60.99
N THR A 371 -2.10 -6.14 -60.28
CA THR A 371 -1.95 -6.20 -58.82
C THR A 371 -2.27 -4.84 -58.20
N ASN A 372 -3.18 -4.82 -57.23
CA ASN A 372 -3.58 -3.60 -56.54
C ASN A 372 -2.52 -3.22 -55.50
N ARG A 373 -1.47 -2.50 -55.94
CA ARG A 373 -0.42 -1.95 -55.06
C ARG A 373 -0.16 -0.47 -55.35
N GLY A 374 -1.22 0.32 -55.30
CA GLY A 374 -1.19 1.78 -55.23
C GLY A 374 -1.69 2.25 -53.86
N GLU A 375 -1.11 3.34 -53.35
CA GLU A 375 -1.50 3.93 -52.07
C GLU A 375 -2.86 4.64 -52.19
N ALA A 376 -3.72 4.49 -51.18
CA ALA A 376 -5.07 5.04 -51.21
C ALA A 376 -5.12 6.47 -50.64
N GLN A 377 -5.88 7.34 -51.28
CA GLN A 377 -6.10 8.73 -50.86
C GLN A 377 -7.57 8.98 -50.51
N LEU A 378 -7.82 10.01 -49.70
CA LEU A 378 -9.14 10.45 -49.27
C LEU A 378 -9.87 11.19 -50.41
N ALA A 379 -11.17 10.94 -50.55
CA ALA A 379 -11.99 11.47 -51.65
C ALA A 379 -12.41 12.96 -51.53
N ASP A 380 -12.04 13.67 -50.47
CA ASP A 380 -12.42 15.08 -50.23
C ASP A 380 -11.41 15.82 -49.35
N GLU A 381 -11.08 17.07 -49.71
CA GLU A 381 -10.13 17.96 -49.00
C GLU A 381 -10.83 19.05 -48.15
N SER A 382 -12.17 19.08 -48.13
CA SER A 382 -12.98 20.21 -47.62
C SER A 382 -12.74 20.66 -46.16
N ASN A 383 -12.14 19.82 -45.31
CA ASN A 383 -12.25 19.96 -43.85
C ASN A 383 -11.09 20.70 -43.14
N TYR A 384 -10.13 21.26 -43.88
CA TYR A 384 -8.94 21.94 -43.29
C TYR A 384 -9.24 23.32 -42.65
N GLN A 385 -10.50 23.79 -42.64
CA GLN A 385 -10.86 25.15 -42.19
C GLN A 385 -11.69 25.22 -40.88
N GLN A 386 -12.05 24.10 -40.25
CA GLN A 386 -13.09 24.11 -39.20
C GLN A 386 -12.62 24.41 -37.76
N THR A 387 -11.34 24.75 -37.54
CA THR A 387 -10.73 24.92 -36.20
C THR A 387 -10.58 26.39 -35.76
N ARG A 388 -11.63 27.23 -35.91
CA ARG A 388 -11.53 28.67 -35.60
C ARG A 388 -12.74 29.36 -34.94
N SER A 389 -13.53 28.65 -34.13
CA SER A 389 -14.67 29.24 -33.41
C SER A 389 -14.97 28.56 -32.07
N VAL A 390 -14.03 28.65 -31.12
CA VAL A 390 -14.21 28.19 -29.72
C VAL A 390 -13.75 29.29 -28.73
N TYR A 391 -14.07 30.54 -29.06
CA TYR A 391 -14.00 31.70 -28.19
C TYR A 391 -15.17 32.63 -28.58
N ASP A 392 -16.32 32.48 -27.92
CA ASP A 392 -17.33 33.53 -27.64
C ASP A 392 -18.55 32.92 -26.90
N ASP A 393 -19.34 33.80 -26.25
CA ASP A 393 -20.61 33.59 -25.53
C ASP A 393 -20.66 32.80 -24.20
N SER A 394 -21.65 33.15 -23.36
CA SER A 394 -21.55 32.97 -21.88
C SER A 394 -22.86 33.11 -21.05
N SER A 395 -22.80 32.62 -19.80
CA SER A 395 -23.50 33.11 -18.57
C SER A 395 -24.89 32.58 -18.09
N ASN A 396 -24.94 32.32 -16.76
CA ASN A 396 -26.01 32.52 -15.74
C ASN A 396 -27.39 31.80 -15.72
N SER A 397 -27.70 31.10 -14.61
CA SER A 397 -28.73 31.46 -13.56
C SER A 397 -28.98 30.32 -12.52
N THR A 398 -29.81 30.53 -11.46
CA THR A 398 -29.72 29.81 -10.16
C THR A 398 -31.09 29.47 -9.45
N PRO A 399 -31.15 28.74 -8.29
CA PRO A 399 -32.31 27.93 -7.76
C PRO A 399 -33.11 28.66 -6.62
N PRO A 400 -33.95 28.06 -5.71
CA PRO A 400 -34.33 26.65 -5.39
C PRO A 400 -35.87 26.39 -5.24
N PRO A 401 -36.37 25.32 -4.55
CA PRO A 401 -36.53 25.31 -3.08
C PRO A 401 -36.33 23.90 -2.42
N GLN A 402 -37.08 23.56 -1.34
CA GLN A 402 -36.98 22.33 -0.51
C GLN A 402 -38.37 21.75 -0.13
N ALA A 403 -38.41 20.54 0.46
CA ALA A 403 -39.55 19.97 1.20
C ALA A 403 -39.06 19.11 2.40
N ALA A 404 -39.94 18.74 3.35
CA ALA A 404 -39.55 18.32 4.71
C ALA A 404 -40.02 16.89 5.15
N THR A 405 -39.45 16.42 6.26
CA THR A 405 -39.72 15.13 6.95
C THR A 405 -40.70 15.25 8.12
N PRO A 406 -41.28 14.12 8.58
CA PRO A 406 -41.72 13.99 9.98
C PRO A 406 -41.48 12.60 10.63
N THR A 407 -41.13 12.58 11.94
CA THR A 407 -41.56 11.61 13.00
C THR A 407 -41.21 10.09 12.85
N THR A 408 -41.09 9.24 13.90
CA THR A 408 -41.29 9.36 15.37
C THR A 408 -40.57 8.23 16.15
N GLU A 409 -40.45 8.41 17.48
CA GLU A 409 -40.56 7.39 18.56
C GLU A 409 -39.48 6.32 18.80
N GLU A 410 -39.67 5.63 19.93
CA GLU A 410 -38.71 4.83 20.71
C GLU A 410 -38.79 3.34 20.36
N GLU A 411 -37.67 2.62 20.43
CA GLU A 411 -37.71 1.19 20.79
C GLU A 411 -36.41 0.77 21.48
N ALA A 412 -36.51 -0.09 22.51
CA ALA A 412 -35.38 -0.51 23.34
C ALA A 412 -35.06 -1.99 23.13
N ALA A 413 -33.77 -2.33 23.00
CA ALA A 413 -33.33 -3.70 22.79
C ALA A 413 -32.17 -4.07 23.75
N CYS A 414 -32.39 -5.08 24.60
CA CYS A 414 -31.32 -5.75 25.33
C CYS A 414 -30.85 -6.98 24.55
N GLY A 415 -29.53 -7.15 24.39
CA GLY A 415 -28.89 -8.36 23.87
C GLY A 415 -28.05 -9.04 24.97
N CYS A 416 -28.13 -10.37 25.08
CA CYS A 416 -27.76 -11.06 26.32
C CYS A 416 -26.36 -11.69 26.31
N ALA A 417 -25.49 -11.19 27.20
CA ALA A 417 -24.34 -11.93 27.76
C ALA A 417 -24.52 -12.23 29.27
N ALA A 418 -25.76 -12.19 29.78
CA ALA A 418 -26.08 -12.21 31.21
C ALA A 418 -27.35 -13.01 31.54
N SER A 419 -27.51 -14.20 30.95
CA SER A 419 -28.74 -15.02 31.06
C SER A 419 -28.50 -16.43 31.61
N ALA A 420 -27.70 -16.56 32.66
CA ALA A 420 -27.55 -17.81 33.42
C ALA A 420 -28.58 -17.96 34.56
N GLU A 421 -29.29 -16.89 34.95
CA GLU A 421 -30.18 -16.86 36.12
C GLU A 421 -31.68 -16.67 35.78
N MET A 422 -32.05 -16.54 34.50
CA MET A 422 -33.45 -16.47 34.06
C MET A 422 -33.72 -17.48 32.96
N GLY A 423 -34.62 -18.43 33.23
CA GLY A 423 -34.91 -19.59 32.37
C GLY A 423 -35.79 -19.27 31.17
N SER A 424 -35.28 -18.48 30.22
CA SER A 424 -35.84 -18.31 28.88
C SER A 424 -35.15 -19.25 27.88
N GLU A 425 -35.91 -20.07 27.14
CA GLU A 425 -35.37 -20.86 26.03
C GLU A 425 -34.79 -19.93 24.94
N CYS A 426 -33.65 -20.29 24.37
CA CYS A 426 -33.05 -19.55 23.25
C CYS A 426 -33.81 -19.83 21.95
N ASP A 427 -34.54 -18.84 21.43
CA ASP A 427 -35.14 -18.94 20.10
C ASP A 427 -34.11 -18.61 19.00
N CYS A 428 -33.52 -19.66 18.43
CA CYS A 428 -32.56 -19.56 17.32
C CYS A 428 -33.17 -19.07 15.98
N ALA A 429 -34.48 -18.82 15.87
CA ALA A 429 -35.12 -18.57 14.58
C ALA A 429 -34.76 -17.23 13.90
N MET A 430 -34.19 -16.26 14.60
CA MET A 430 -33.94 -14.90 14.07
C MET A 430 -32.46 -14.47 13.96
N GLN A 431 -31.49 -15.33 14.29
CA GLN A 431 -30.06 -15.03 14.11
C GLN A 431 -29.35 -16.16 13.37
N GLY A 432 -28.63 -15.82 12.30
CA GLY A 432 -28.12 -16.77 11.29
C GLY A 432 -26.99 -17.71 11.73
N ALA A 433 -26.70 -17.79 13.04
CA ALA A 433 -25.76 -18.74 13.62
C ALA A 433 -26.20 -19.07 15.06
N CYS A 434 -26.31 -20.36 15.39
CA CYS A 434 -26.51 -20.82 16.77
C CYS A 434 -25.42 -21.84 17.14
N LEU A 435 -24.85 -21.67 18.34
CA LEU A 435 -23.85 -22.59 18.90
C LEU A 435 -24.58 -23.72 19.65
N CYS A 436 -24.86 -24.83 18.94
CA CYS A 436 -25.36 -26.06 19.56
C CYS A 436 -24.21 -26.74 20.35
N ASP A 437 -24.15 -26.54 21.67
CA ASP A 437 -23.28 -27.33 22.56
C ASP A 437 -24.09 -28.36 23.39
N ALA A 438 -23.40 -29.27 24.08
CA ALA A 438 -24.04 -30.35 24.84
C ALA A 438 -24.80 -29.90 26.11
N THR A 439 -24.72 -28.62 26.50
CA THR A 439 -25.50 -28.02 27.59
C THR A 439 -26.73 -27.28 27.07
N CYS A 440 -26.72 -26.84 25.81
CA CYS A 440 -27.77 -26.06 25.18
C CYS A 440 -29.09 -26.84 25.03
N HIS A 441 -30.07 -26.58 25.92
CA HIS A 441 -31.41 -27.15 25.87
C HIS A 441 -32.30 -26.48 24.80
N CYS A 442 -31.78 -26.34 23.57
CA CYS A 442 -32.50 -25.69 22.48
C CYS A 442 -33.53 -26.64 21.85
N SER A 443 -34.82 -26.28 21.96
CA SER A 443 -35.94 -27.09 21.47
C SER A 443 -36.05 -27.19 19.94
N ALA A 444 -35.23 -26.45 19.18
CA ALA A 444 -35.21 -26.43 17.72
C ALA A 444 -34.63 -27.73 17.11
N ASP A 445 -35.23 -28.21 16.02
CA ASP A 445 -34.87 -29.51 15.42
C ASP A 445 -33.44 -29.56 14.85
N ILE A 446 -32.86 -28.42 14.46
CA ILE A 446 -31.52 -28.35 13.87
C ILE A 446 -30.40 -28.78 14.85
N CYS A 447 -30.52 -28.48 16.15
CA CYS A 447 -29.57 -29.00 17.14
C CYS A 447 -29.83 -30.48 17.47
N LYS A 448 -31.03 -31.03 17.22
CA LYS A 448 -31.35 -32.43 17.55
C LYS A 448 -30.61 -33.42 16.65
N GLU A 449 -30.46 -33.12 15.37
CA GLU A 449 -29.64 -33.97 14.48
C GLU A 449 -28.16 -33.92 14.88
N GLN A 450 -27.64 -32.73 15.21
CA GLN A 450 -26.23 -32.55 15.58
C GLN A 450 -25.88 -33.24 16.92
N VAL A 451 -26.71 -33.09 17.97
CA VAL A 451 -26.46 -33.73 19.27
C VAL A 451 -26.49 -35.27 19.19
N ASN A 452 -27.40 -35.85 18.38
CA ASN A 452 -27.44 -37.30 18.15
C ASN A 452 -26.24 -37.82 17.32
N SER A 453 -25.42 -36.95 16.72
CA SER A 453 -24.16 -37.31 16.05
C SER A 453 -22.93 -37.28 16.97
N MET A 454 -23.09 -36.81 18.22
CA MET A 454 -22.01 -36.57 19.17
C MET A 454 -22.07 -37.48 20.41
N SER A 455 -22.89 -38.54 20.36
CA SER A 455 -23.14 -39.51 21.44
C SER A 455 -22.63 -40.93 21.12
#